data_AF-A0AAW5KDB9-F1
#
_entry.id   AF-A0AAW5KDB9-F1
#
_cell.length_a   1.000
_cell.length_b   1.000
_cell.length_c   1.000
_cell.angle_alpha   90.00
_cell.angle_beta   90.00
_cell.angle_gamma   90.00
#
_symmetry.space_group_name_H-M   'P 1'
#
loop_
_entity.id
_entity.type
_entity.pdbx_description
1 polymer ?
#
loop_
_entity_poly.entity_id
_entity_poly.type
_entity_poly.pdbx_seq_one_letter_code
_entity_poly.pdbx_strand_id
1 'polypeptide(L)'
;MSKESPILKVTFQMDFNDFYNFNMHVSKEMIDKSKKKVTIFGAVEIVLAVVFLVLNFTSQANSSLNLVLAVALLCMGLFSVLFYPAFFERQLSKAVKKTFDQNEYFHNDVTLEFLEDKIFETSCVGTGSVAYKDLQKVYRLGDCLILRMSKEGGYVLPLKAIGEEKIDQIEELVHRKMDEAELEEAEELDREADELTAREEEEPGDPLSERNGEQ
;
A
#
# COMPACT_ATOMS: atom_id res chain seq x y z
N MET A 1 -33.08 1.34 12.14
CA MET A 1 -32.06 1.16 11.08
C MET A 1 -32.77 0.57 9.88
N SER A 2 -33.02 1.39 8.85
CA SER A 2 -33.50 0.89 7.56
C SER A 2 -32.40 0.01 6.98
N LYS A 3 -32.65 -1.29 6.82
CA LYS A 3 -31.70 -2.17 6.13
C LYS A 3 -31.83 -1.88 4.65
N GLU A 4 -31.00 -0.99 4.12
CA GLU A 4 -30.73 -0.97 2.69
C GLU A 4 -30.30 -2.37 2.27
N SER A 5 -30.95 -2.89 1.24
CA SER A 5 -30.61 -4.22 0.74
C SER A 5 -29.29 -4.11 -0.04
N PRO A 6 -28.29 -4.94 0.28
CA PRO A 6 -27.01 -4.86 -0.43
C PRO A 6 -27.19 -5.26 -1.89
N ILE A 7 -26.59 -4.46 -2.78
CA ILE A 7 -26.51 -4.75 -4.22
C ILE A 7 -25.75 -6.06 -4.42
N LEU A 8 -24.64 -6.19 -3.69
CA LEU A 8 -23.79 -7.36 -3.71
C LEU A 8 -23.27 -7.65 -2.30
N LYS A 9 -23.18 -8.94 -1.96
CA LYS A 9 -22.64 -9.39 -0.68
C LYS A 9 -21.64 -10.52 -0.90
N VAL A 10 -20.45 -10.36 -0.34
CA VAL A 10 -19.42 -11.40 -0.29
C VAL A 10 -19.01 -11.67 1.13
N THR A 11 -18.83 -12.94 1.44
CA THR A 11 -18.21 -13.40 2.67
C THR A 11 -17.03 -14.26 2.28
N PHE A 12 -15.86 -13.96 2.81
CA PHE A 12 -14.63 -14.66 2.50
C PHE A 12 -13.74 -14.72 3.74
N GLN A 13 -12.87 -15.72 3.75
CA GLN A 13 -11.77 -15.82 4.69
C GLN A 13 -10.48 -15.66 3.88
N MET A 14 -9.53 -14.89 4.38
CA MET A 14 -8.25 -14.72 3.70
C MET A 14 -7.33 -15.88 4.03
N ASP A 15 -6.87 -16.62 3.01
CA ASP A 15 -5.85 -17.64 3.20
C ASP A 15 -4.46 -17.01 3.36
N PHE A 16 -3.57 -17.74 4.04
CA PHE A 16 -2.18 -17.34 4.20
C PHE A 16 -1.47 -17.17 2.84
N ASN A 17 -1.73 -18.02 1.85
CA ASN A 17 -1.07 -17.90 0.55
C ASN A 17 -1.48 -16.63 -0.19
N ASP A 18 -2.76 -16.25 -0.11
CA ASP A 18 -3.25 -15.05 -0.77
C ASP A 18 -2.68 -13.79 -0.09
N PHE A 19 -2.62 -13.78 1.25
CA PHE A 19 -1.96 -12.72 2.01
C PHE A 19 -0.46 -12.64 1.73
N TYR A 20 0.23 -13.79 1.63
CA TYR A 20 1.65 -13.86 1.31
C TYR A 20 1.95 -13.38 -0.11
N ASN A 21 1.16 -13.79 -1.10
CA ASN A 21 1.30 -13.37 -2.49
C ASN A 21 1.05 -11.87 -2.64
N PHE A 22 0.04 -11.33 -1.96
CA PHE A 22 -0.21 -9.89 -1.91
C PHE A 22 1.00 -9.14 -1.34
N ASN A 23 1.50 -9.53 -0.16
CA ASN A 23 2.66 -8.89 0.47
C ASN A 23 3.92 -8.97 -0.40
N MET A 24 4.15 -10.12 -1.05
CA MET A 24 5.26 -10.31 -1.98
C MET A 24 5.13 -9.38 -3.19
N HIS A 25 3.93 -9.25 -3.75
CA HIS A 25 3.69 -8.39 -4.90
C HIS A 25 3.90 -6.92 -4.56
N VAL A 26 3.26 -6.42 -3.50
CA VAL A 26 3.38 -5.02 -3.06
C VAL A 26 4.83 -4.68 -2.71
N SER A 27 5.56 -5.62 -2.12
CA SER A 27 6.95 -5.41 -1.74
C SER A 27 7.93 -5.62 -2.89
N LYS A 28 7.52 -6.18 -4.04
CA LYS A 28 8.43 -6.68 -5.09
C LYS A 28 9.40 -5.61 -5.59
N GLU A 29 8.92 -4.43 -5.93
CA GLU A 29 9.79 -3.35 -6.44
C GLU A 29 10.79 -2.88 -5.37
N MET A 30 10.33 -2.75 -4.12
CA MET A 30 11.19 -2.39 -2.99
C MET A 30 12.23 -3.48 -2.72
N ILE A 31 11.83 -4.75 -2.80
CA ILE A 31 12.67 -5.93 -2.64
C ILE A 31 13.73 -5.98 -3.74
N ASP A 32 13.35 -5.83 -5.01
CA ASP A 32 14.27 -5.89 -6.15
C ASP A 32 15.29 -4.74 -6.12
N LYS A 33 14.83 -3.53 -5.79
CA LYS A 33 15.71 -2.37 -5.60
C LYS A 33 16.68 -2.58 -4.44
N SER A 34 16.20 -3.10 -3.32
CA SER A 34 17.02 -3.38 -2.14
C SER A 34 18.01 -4.52 -2.41
N LYS A 35 17.58 -5.58 -3.11
CA LYS A 35 18.41 -6.70 -3.57
C LYS A 35 19.57 -6.21 -4.41
N LYS A 36 19.29 -5.43 -5.46
CA LYS A 36 20.33 -4.86 -6.32
C LYS A 36 21.32 -4.04 -5.52
N LYS A 37 20.86 -3.17 -4.62
CA LYS A 37 21.72 -2.35 -3.77
C LYS A 37 22.61 -3.22 -2.87
N VAL A 38 22.02 -4.12 -2.09
CA VAL A 38 22.74 -4.99 -1.15
C VAL A 38 23.75 -5.88 -1.86
N THR A 39 23.40 -6.46 -3.02
CA THR A 39 24.33 -7.27 -3.80
C THR A 39 25.51 -6.45 -4.35
N ILE A 40 25.27 -5.22 -4.82
CA ILE A 40 26.35 -4.33 -5.30
C ILE A 40 27.28 -3.96 -4.14
N PHE A 41 26.73 -3.53 -3.00
CA PHE A 41 27.52 -3.22 -1.81
C PHE A 41 28.33 -4.43 -1.34
N GLY A 42 27.72 -5.61 -1.29
CA GLY A 42 28.42 -6.85 -0.93
C GLY A 42 29.55 -7.21 -1.89
N ALA A 43 29.36 -7.00 -3.19
CA ALA A 43 30.42 -7.19 -4.17
C ALA A 43 31.60 -6.21 -3.96
N VAL A 44 31.31 -4.94 -3.65
CA VAL A 44 32.34 -3.95 -3.31
C VAL A 44 33.08 -4.33 -2.03
N GLU A 45 32.38 -4.80 -1.00
CA GLU A 45 32.98 -5.29 0.25
C GLU A 45 33.93 -6.47 0.00
N ILE A 46 33.54 -7.42 -0.87
CA ILE A 46 34.41 -8.54 -1.27
C ILE A 46 35.66 -8.02 -1.99
N VAL A 47 35.52 -7.08 -2.93
CA VAL A 47 36.68 -6.50 -3.64
C VAL A 47 37.62 -5.80 -2.66
N LEU A 48 37.08 -5.00 -1.73
CA LEU A 48 37.87 -4.33 -0.70
C LEU A 48 38.55 -5.34 0.23
N ALA A 49 37.86 -6.41 0.63
CA ALA A 49 38.44 -7.48 1.43
C ALA A 49 39.65 -8.13 0.73
N VAL A 50 39.54 -8.40 -0.58
CA VAL A 50 40.65 -8.93 -1.39
C VAL A 50 41.81 -7.93 -1.44
N VAL A 51 41.53 -6.64 -1.62
CA VAL A 51 42.57 -5.60 -1.60
C VAL A 51 43.30 -5.56 -0.25
N PHE A 52 42.57 -5.57 0.87
CA PHE A 52 43.18 -5.59 2.20
C PHE A 52 43.97 -6.88 2.46
N LEU A 53 43.52 -8.03 1.96
CA LEU A 53 44.27 -9.28 2.03
C LEU A 53 45.59 -9.18 1.25
N VAL A 54 45.55 -8.72 0.00
CA VAL A 54 46.75 -8.56 -0.84
C VAL A 54 47.73 -7.57 -0.22
N LEU A 55 47.26 -6.42 0.27
CA LEU A 55 48.09 -5.43 0.97
C LEU A 55 48.73 -6.04 2.22
N ASN A 56 47.99 -6.86 2.96
CA ASN A 56 48.52 -7.52 4.14
C ASN A 56 49.64 -8.52 3.80
N PHE A 57 49.55 -9.25 2.68
CA PHE A 57 50.59 -10.21 2.26
C PHE A 57 51.77 -9.59 1.49
N THR A 58 51.59 -8.42 0.88
CA THR A 58 52.64 -7.75 0.06
C THR A 58 53.41 -6.66 0.82
N SER A 59 52.85 -6.14 1.91
CA SER A 59 53.55 -5.21 2.80
C SER A 59 54.56 -5.97 3.67
N GLN A 60 55.77 -5.42 3.86
CA GLN A 60 56.74 -5.95 4.81
C GLN A 60 56.24 -5.89 6.27
N ALA A 61 55.24 -5.07 6.55
CA ALA A 61 54.56 -4.98 7.83
C ALA A 61 53.21 -5.69 7.76
N ASN A 62 53.20 -7.00 8.06
CA ASN A 62 51.97 -7.76 8.28
C ASN A 62 51.19 -7.11 9.44
N SER A 63 49.98 -6.63 9.16
CA SER A 63 49.13 -5.98 10.14
C SER A 63 47.94 -6.87 10.47
N SER A 64 47.88 -7.37 11.70
CA SER A 64 46.76 -8.17 12.20
C SER A 64 45.42 -7.43 12.08
N LEU A 65 45.42 -6.10 12.16
CA LEU A 65 44.23 -5.28 11.95
C LEU A 65 43.72 -5.35 10.50
N ASN A 66 44.63 -5.29 9.52
CA ASN A 66 44.25 -5.41 8.11
C ASN A 66 43.68 -6.80 7.81
N LEU A 67 44.24 -7.85 8.41
CA LEU A 67 43.72 -9.22 8.30
C LEU A 67 42.28 -9.31 8.85
N VAL A 68 42.06 -8.81 10.08
CA VAL A 68 40.74 -8.85 10.74
C VAL A 68 39.71 -8.07 9.93
N LEU A 69 40.07 -6.86 9.46
CA LEU A 69 39.19 -6.04 8.65
C LEU A 69 38.84 -6.73 7.32
N ALA A 70 39.83 -7.35 6.66
CA ALA A 70 39.60 -8.07 5.42
C ALA A 70 38.66 -9.27 5.62
N VAL A 71 38.85 -10.07 6.67
CA VAL A 71 37.98 -11.20 6.98
C VAL A 71 36.56 -10.71 7.31
N ALA A 72 36.42 -9.64 8.09
CA ALA A 72 35.12 -9.06 8.42
C ALA A 72 34.37 -8.59 7.16
N LEU A 73 35.04 -7.84 6.28
CA LEU A 73 34.47 -7.38 5.01
C LEU A 73 34.12 -8.54 4.08
N LEU A 74 34.94 -9.60 4.04
CA LEU A 74 34.67 -10.78 3.24
C LEU A 74 33.41 -11.49 3.74
N CYS A 75 33.27 -11.67 5.05
CA CYS A 75 32.08 -12.27 5.65
C CYS A 75 30.82 -11.44 5.42
N MET A 76 30.88 -10.11 5.59
CA MET A 76 29.75 -9.21 5.33
C MET A 76 29.35 -9.23 3.85
N GLY A 77 30.33 -9.14 2.95
CA GLY A 77 30.07 -9.12 1.52
C GLY A 77 29.48 -10.42 1.00
N LEU A 78 30.01 -11.57 1.46
CA LEU A 78 29.44 -12.88 1.15
C LEU A 78 28.02 -13.02 1.71
N PHE A 79 27.78 -12.57 2.94
CA PHE A 79 26.44 -12.56 3.52
C PHE A 79 25.47 -11.72 2.68
N SER A 80 25.86 -10.49 2.31
CA SER A 80 25.04 -9.58 1.49
C SER A 80 24.66 -10.18 0.14
N VAL A 81 25.58 -10.87 -0.55
CA VAL A 81 25.32 -11.52 -1.84
C VAL A 81 24.43 -12.76 -1.68
N LEU A 82 24.65 -13.56 -0.64
CA LEU A 82 23.92 -14.81 -0.40
C LEU A 82 22.58 -14.63 0.34
N PHE A 83 22.35 -13.49 0.97
CA PHE A 83 21.17 -13.22 1.80
C PHE A 83 19.87 -13.39 1.01
N TYR A 84 19.77 -12.77 -0.17
CA TYR A 84 18.56 -12.84 -0.99
C TYR A 84 18.22 -14.25 -1.50
N PRO A 85 19.15 -15.01 -2.12
CA PRO A 85 18.82 -16.36 -2.57
C PRO A 85 18.63 -17.37 -1.42
N ALA A 86 19.29 -17.21 -0.27
CA ALA A 86 19.30 -18.26 0.77
C ALA A 86 18.39 -17.98 1.98
N PHE A 87 18.17 -16.72 2.34
CA PHE A 87 17.53 -16.35 3.61
C PHE A 87 16.31 -15.45 3.46
N PHE A 88 16.26 -14.59 2.44
CA PHE A 88 15.22 -13.58 2.30
C PHE A 88 13.81 -14.16 2.22
N GLU A 89 13.56 -15.16 1.36
CA GLU A 89 12.23 -15.78 1.26
C GLU A 89 11.78 -16.39 2.59
N ARG A 90 12.69 -17.06 3.31
CA ARG A 90 12.41 -17.64 4.62
C ARG A 90 12.11 -16.58 5.67
N GLN A 91 12.84 -15.47 5.66
CA GLN A 91 12.63 -14.39 6.61
C GLN A 91 11.33 -13.64 6.33
N LEU A 92 11.03 -13.36 5.06
CA LEU A 92 9.80 -12.72 4.63
C LEU A 92 8.59 -13.62 4.94
N SER A 93 8.64 -14.89 4.58
CA SER A 93 7.58 -15.86 4.90
C SER A 93 7.33 -15.93 6.42
N LYS A 94 8.38 -15.98 7.25
CA LYS A 94 8.23 -15.95 8.71
C LYS A 94 7.60 -14.65 9.22
N ALA A 95 8.01 -13.50 8.69
CA ALA A 95 7.48 -12.21 9.11
C ALA A 95 5.99 -12.08 8.73
N VAL A 96 5.65 -12.39 7.49
CA VAL A 96 4.27 -12.37 6.99
C VAL A 96 3.41 -13.38 7.75
N LYS A 97 3.91 -14.59 7.99
CA LYS A 97 3.20 -15.61 8.78
C LYS A 97 2.94 -15.16 10.20
N LYS A 98 3.92 -14.52 10.85
CA LYS A 98 3.72 -13.97 12.19
C LYS A 98 2.60 -12.93 12.21
N THR A 99 2.57 -12.01 11.24
CA THR A 99 1.49 -11.02 11.12
C THR A 99 0.14 -11.67 10.85
N PHE A 100 0.11 -12.70 10.00
CA PHE A 100 -1.10 -13.46 9.70
C PHE A 100 -1.63 -14.18 10.95
N ASP A 101 -0.79 -14.93 11.66
CA ASP A 101 -1.14 -15.72 12.84
C ASP A 101 -1.58 -14.82 14.03
N GLN A 102 -1.05 -13.60 14.13
CA GLN A 102 -1.36 -12.68 15.22
C GLN A 102 -2.64 -11.85 15.02
N ASN A 103 -3.13 -11.74 13.78
CA ASN A 103 -4.27 -10.90 13.48
C ASN A 103 -5.53 -11.73 13.28
N GLU A 104 -6.45 -11.66 14.25
CA GLU A 104 -7.72 -12.39 14.24
C GLU A 104 -8.57 -12.09 12.99
N TYR A 105 -8.37 -10.93 12.36
CA TYR A 105 -9.04 -10.54 11.12
C TYR A 105 -8.90 -11.61 10.03
N PHE A 106 -7.73 -12.25 9.91
CA PHE A 106 -7.47 -13.21 8.84
C PHE A 106 -8.00 -14.62 9.15
N HIS A 107 -8.29 -14.92 10.42
CA HIS A 107 -8.76 -16.24 10.86
C HIS A 107 -10.28 -16.35 10.91
N ASN A 108 -11.00 -15.26 10.66
CA ASN A 108 -12.46 -15.22 10.71
C ASN A 108 -13.03 -14.77 9.36
N ASP A 109 -14.31 -15.06 9.16
CA ASP A 109 -15.03 -14.61 7.97
C ASP A 109 -15.18 -13.09 7.98
N VAL A 110 -14.76 -12.47 6.88
CA VAL A 110 -14.98 -11.06 6.58
C VAL A 110 -16.13 -10.97 5.60
N THR A 111 -17.13 -10.15 5.94
CA THR A 111 -18.28 -9.90 5.07
C THR A 111 -18.21 -8.47 4.57
N LEU A 112 -18.23 -8.30 3.25
CA LEU A 112 -18.38 -7.02 2.58
C LEU A 112 -19.77 -6.96 1.93
N GLU A 113 -20.50 -5.92 2.28
CA GLU A 113 -21.81 -5.57 1.73
C GLU A 113 -21.67 -4.29 0.91
N PHE A 114 -21.85 -4.40 -0.39
CA PHE A 114 -21.84 -3.27 -1.32
C PHE A 114 -23.24 -2.66 -1.34
N LEU A 115 -23.40 -1.54 -0.65
CA LEU A 115 -24.61 -0.73 -0.60
C LEU A 115 -24.59 0.31 -1.72
N GLU A 116 -25.63 1.12 -1.81
CA GLU A 116 -25.77 2.15 -2.85
C GLU A 116 -24.74 3.27 -2.70
N ASP A 117 -24.46 3.68 -1.46
CA ASP A 117 -23.60 4.81 -1.09
C ASP A 117 -22.19 4.38 -0.64
N LYS A 118 -22.05 3.16 -0.11
CA LYS A 118 -20.82 2.70 0.55
C LYS A 118 -20.61 1.19 0.51
N ILE A 119 -19.40 0.80 0.84
CA ILE A 119 -19.03 -0.58 1.18
C ILE A 119 -19.10 -0.69 2.70
N PHE A 120 -19.92 -1.61 3.20
CA PHE A 120 -20.02 -1.94 4.61
C PHE A 120 -19.27 -3.23 4.91
N GLU A 121 -18.37 -3.16 5.88
CA GLU A 121 -17.57 -4.29 6.33
C GLU A 121 -18.06 -4.77 7.68
N THR A 122 -18.22 -6.09 7.81
CA THR A 122 -18.42 -6.78 9.08
C THR A 122 -17.32 -7.83 9.25
N SER A 123 -16.51 -7.67 10.30
CA SER A 123 -15.44 -8.59 10.67
C SER A 123 -15.48 -8.89 12.17
N CYS A 124 -14.67 -9.84 12.63
CA CYS A 124 -14.52 -10.12 14.07
C CYS A 124 -13.90 -8.95 14.86
N VAL A 125 -13.17 -8.06 14.18
CA VAL A 125 -12.48 -6.91 14.79
C VAL A 125 -13.41 -5.70 14.92
N GLY A 126 -14.55 -5.72 14.22
CA GLY A 126 -15.56 -4.68 14.25
C GLY A 126 -16.28 -4.51 12.91
N THR A 127 -17.09 -3.46 12.85
CA THR A 127 -17.79 -3.03 11.64
C THR A 127 -17.20 -1.72 11.13
N GLY A 128 -17.04 -1.61 9.82
CA GLY A 128 -16.55 -0.41 9.15
C GLY A 128 -17.43 -0.04 7.96
N SER A 129 -17.32 1.18 7.48
CA SER A 129 -17.94 1.58 6.22
C SER A 129 -17.08 2.58 5.47
N VAL A 130 -17.02 2.45 4.15
CA VAL A 130 -16.19 3.26 3.27
C VAL A 130 -17.05 3.74 2.11
N ALA A 131 -17.18 5.05 1.92
CA ALA A 131 -17.91 5.60 0.79
C ALA A 131 -17.12 5.36 -0.51
N TYR A 132 -17.82 5.22 -1.64
CA TYR A 132 -17.15 4.97 -2.92
C TYR A 132 -16.19 6.10 -3.33
N LYS A 133 -16.53 7.35 -2.99
CA LYS A 133 -15.65 8.52 -3.19
C LYS A 133 -14.33 8.47 -2.43
N ASP A 134 -14.27 7.71 -1.33
CA ASP A 134 -13.05 7.56 -0.53
C ASP A 134 -12.10 6.49 -1.11
N LEU A 135 -12.55 5.74 -2.14
CA LEU A 135 -11.70 4.81 -2.87
C LEU A 135 -10.82 5.58 -3.86
N GLN A 136 -9.52 5.33 -3.79
CA GLN A 136 -8.55 5.95 -4.70
C GLN A 136 -8.38 5.16 -5.98
N LYS A 137 -8.46 3.81 -5.90
CA LYS A 137 -8.21 2.95 -7.07
C LYS A 137 -8.74 1.54 -6.86
N VAL A 138 -9.23 0.94 -7.93
CA VAL A 138 -9.50 -0.50 -8.06
C VAL A 138 -8.52 -1.10 -9.06
N TYR A 139 -7.90 -2.23 -8.70
CA TYR A 139 -7.01 -2.96 -9.61
C TYR A 139 -6.81 -4.41 -9.17
N ARG A 140 -6.46 -5.26 -10.13
CA ARG A 140 -6.09 -6.66 -9.87
C ARG A 140 -4.62 -6.80 -9.51
N LEU A 141 -4.33 -7.69 -8.56
CA LEU A 141 -3.00 -8.00 -8.09
C LEU A 141 -2.82 -9.51 -7.89
N GLY A 142 -2.30 -10.19 -8.92
CA GLY A 142 -2.24 -11.65 -8.90
C GLY A 142 -3.64 -12.25 -8.82
N ASP A 143 -3.88 -13.10 -7.82
CA ASP A 143 -5.18 -13.75 -7.57
C ASP A 143 -6.07 -12.93 -6.61
N CYS A 144 -5.89 -11.61 -6.54
CA CYS A 144 -6.71 -10.73 -5.69
C CYS A 144 -7.21 -9.49 -6.44
N LEU A 145 -8.41 -9.02 -6.11
CA LEU A 145 -8.89 -7.67 -6.43
C LEU A 145 -8.61 -6.74 -5.25
N ILE A 146 -8.02 -5.58 -5.52
CA ILE A 146 -7.64 -4.59 -4.50
C ILE A 146 -8.51 -3.35 -4.64
N LEU A 147 -9.25 -3.02 -3.57
CA LEU A 147 -9.98 -1.76 -3.44
C LEU A 147 -9.17 -0.83 -2.54
N ARG A 148 -8.41 0.08 -3.14
CA ARG A 148 -7.47 0.93 -2.42
C ARG A 148 -8.17 2.17 -1.87
N MET A 149 -8.08 2.38 -0.56
CA MET A 149 -8.59 3.58 0.12
C MET A 149 -7.48 4.61 0.36
N SER A 150 -6.26 4.14 0.63
CA SER A 150 -5.12 5.02 0.92
C SER A 150 -3.79 4.38 0.53
N LYS A 151 -2.66 5.03 0.89
CA LYS A 151 -1.33 4.45 0.66
C LYS A 151 -1.12 3.13 1.39
N GLU A 152 -1.73 2.96 2.56
CA GLU A 152 -1.52 1.83 3.47
C GLU A 152 -2.79 1.00 3.74
N GLY A 153 -3.96 1.47 3.32
CA GLY A 153 -5.26 0.82 3.58
C GLY A 153 -6.03 0.48 2.31
N GLY A 154 -6.67 -0.68 2.32
CA GLY A 154 -7.53 -1.16 1.23
C GLY A 154 -8.14 -2.53 1.55
N TYR A 155 -9.17 -2.89 0.81
CA TYR A 155 -9.73 -4.24 0.83
C TYR A 155 -8.96 -5.15 -0.12
N VAL A 156 -8.63 -6.34 0.35
CA VAL A 156 -7.99 -7.41 -0.43
C VAL A 156 -9.03 -8.50 -0.61
N LEU A 157 -9.56 -8.65 -1.82
CA LEU A 157 -10.58 -9.63 -2.16
C LEU A 157 -9.94 -10.80 -2.90
N PRO A 158 -9.77 -11.97 -2.26
CA PRO A 158 -9.13 -13.12 -2.89
C PRO A 158 -10.07 -13.79 -3.91
N LEU A 159 -9.62 -13.89 -5.17
CA LEU A 159 -10.37 -14.54 -6.25
C LEU A 159 -10.75 -15.98 -5.91
N LYS A 160 -9.85 -16.73 -5.26
CA LYS A 160 -10.08 -18.15 -4.94
C LYS A 160 -11.23 -18.37 -3.97
N ALA A 161 -11.43 -17.46 -3.02
CA ALA A 161 -12.51 -17.58 -2.03
C ALA A 161 -13.85 -17.04 -2.57
N ILE A 162 -13.81 -15.99 -3.40
CA ILE A 162 -15.00 -15.28 -3.87
C ILE A 162 -15.53 -15.85 -5.20
N GLY A 163 -14.63 -16.26 -6.08
CA GLY A 163 -14.89 -16.70 -7.46
C GLY A 163 -14.74 -15.56 -8.47
N GLU A 164 -14.16 -15.87 -9.64
CA GLU A 164 -13.86 -14.93 -10.72
C GLU A 164 -15.08 -14.08 -11.12
N GLU A 165 -16.21 -14.73 -11.39
CA GLU A 165 -17.43 -14.06 -11.85
C GLU A 165 -17.94 -13.02 -10.86
N LYS A 166 -17.85 -13.30 -9.56
CA LYS A 166 -18.24 -12.34 -8.52
C LYS A 166 -17.24 -11.21 -8.40
N ILE A 167 -15.95 -11.48 -8.59
CA ILE A 167 -14.92 -10.44 -8.61
C ILE A 167 -15.14 -9.50 -9.78
N ASP A 168 -15.45 -10.02 -10.97
CA ASP A 168 -15.78 -9.22 -12.16
C ASP A 168 -16.97 -8.29 -11.88
N GLN A 169 -18.05 -8.84 -11.28
CA GLN A 169 -19.23 -8.06 -10.88
C GLN A 169 -18.89 -6.96 -9.86
N ILE A 170 -18.02 -7.25 -8.88
CA ILE A 170 -17.58 -6.27 -7.89
C ILE A 170 -16.74 -5.17 -8.54
N GLU A 171 -15.80 -5.54 -9.41
CA GLU A 171 -14.93 -4.60 -10.11
C GLU A 171 -15.76 -3.63 -10.96
N GLU A 172 -16.70 -4.13 -11.75
CA GLU A 172 -17.62 -3.31 -12.55
C GLU A 172 -18.52 -2.42 -11.67
N LEU A 173 -19.08 -2.96 -10.59
CA LEU A 173 -19.93 -2.21 -9.67
C LEU A 173 -19.18 -1.05 -9.01
N VAL A 174 -17.99 -1.31 -8.50
CA VAL A 174 -17.19 -0.31 -7.78
C VAL A 174 -16.71 0.76 -8.74
N HIS A 175 -16.26 0.41 -9.95
CA HIS A 175 -15.89 1.40 -10.96
C HIS A 175 -17.05 2.34 -11.31
N ARG A 176 -18.22 1.78 -11.61
CA ARG A 176 -19.41 2.58 -11.89
C ARG A 176 -19.76 3.52 -10.72
N LYS A 177 -19.69 3.02 -9.49
CA LYS A 177 -20.02 3.81 -8.29
C LYS A 177 -18.99 4.91 -7.98
N MET A 178 -17.73 4.68 -8.31
CA MET A 178 -16.70 5.72 -8.23
C MET A 178 -16.96 6.83 -9.27
N ASP A 179 -17.26 6.46 -10.51
CA ASP A 179 -17.57 7.44 -11.57
C ASP A 179 -18.83 8.26 -11.26
N GLU A 180 -19.88 7.63 -10.73
CA GLU A 180 -21.10 8.30 -10.25
C GLU A 180 -20.78 9.32 -9.14
N ALA A 181 -19.95 8.94 -8.16
CA ALA A 181 -19.58 9.82 -7.06
C ALA A 181 -18.73 11.03 -7.50
N GLU A 182 -17.82 10.84 -8.47
CA GLU A 182 -17.03 11.94 -9.04
C GLU A 182 -17.92 12.94 -9.80
N LEU A 183 -18.93 12.46 -10.52
CA LEU A 183 -19.90 13.32 -11.22
C LEU A 183 -20.78 14.11 -10.25
N GLU A 184 -21.28 13.47 -9.20
CA GLU A 184 -22.08 14.15 -8.16
C GLU A 184 -21.29 15.27 -7.47
N GLU A 185 -20.02 15.03 -7.13
CA GLU A 185 -19.14 16.05 -6.53
C GLU A 185 -18.87 17.22 -7.51
N ALA A 186 -18.68 16.93 -8.80
CA ALA A 186 -18.50 17.96 -9.81
C ALA A 186 -19.76 18.84 -9.99
N GLU A 187 -20.95 18.23 -9.98
CA GLU A 187 -22.22 18.97 -10.05
C GLU A 187 -22.48 19.81 -8.80
N GLU A 188 -22.14 19.31 -7.61
CA GLU A 188 -22.25 20.09 -6.36
C GLU A 188 -21.34 21.32 -6.38
N LEU A 189 -20.10 21.17 -6.84
CA LEU A 189 -19.16 22.28 -6.97
C LEU A 189 -19.62 23.34 -7.98
N ASP A 190 -20.21 22.93 -9.10
CA ASP A 190 -20.75 23.85 -10.12
C ASP A 190 -21.92 24.65 -9.55
N ARG A 191 -22.83 23.99 -8.81
CA ARG A 191 -23.94 24.68 -8.13
C ARG A 191 -23.46 25.64 -7.04
N GLU A 192 -22.46 25.25 -6.25
CA GLU A 192 -21.86 26.13 -5.24
C GLU A 192 -21.20 27.36 -5.89
N ALA A 193 -20.53 27.19 -7.04
CA ALA A 193 -19.93 28.29 -7.79
C ALA A 193 -21.00 29.24 -8.33
N ASP A 194 -22.09 28.72 -8.90
CA ASP A 194 -23.22 29.53 -9.38
C ASP A 194 -23.90 30.31 -8.23
N GLU A 195 -24.09 29.69 -7.07
CA GLU A 195 -24.65 30.36 -5.88
C GLU A 195 -23.74 31.48 -5.34
N LEU A 196 -22.42 31.26 -5.33
CA LEU A 196 -21.45 32.28 -4.92
C LEU A 196 -21.44 33.46 -5.91
N THR A 197 -21.48 33.18 -7.21
CA THR A 197 -21.52 34.21 -8.25
C THR A 197 -22.81 35.04 -8.16
N ALA A 198 -23.96 34.41 -7.91
CA ALA A 198 -25.22 35.10 -7.71
C ALA A 198 -25.23 36.00 -6.46
N ARG A 199 -24.56 35.59 -5.37
CA ARG A 199 -24.42 36.41 -4.15
C ARG A 199 -23.49 37.60 -4.34
N GLU A 200 -22.43 37.46 -5.14
CA GLU A 200 -21.53 38.58 -5.48
C GLU A 200 -22.22 39.61 -6.39
N GLU A 201 -23.15 39.19 -7.27
CA GLU A 201 -23.94 40.10 -8.09
C GLU A 201 -25.05 40.84 -7.30
N GLU A 202 -25.52 40.28 -6.19
CA GLU A 202 -26.53 40.89 -5.31
C GLU A 202 -25.95 41.84 -4.24
N GLU A 203 -24.63 41.88 -4.03
CA GLU A 203 -23.96 42.94 -3.25
C GLU A 203 -23.46 44.07 -4.18
N PRO A 204 -24.23 45.15 -4.43
CA PRO A 204 -23.69 46.30 -5.13
C PRO A 204 -22.60 46.92 -4.25
N GLY A 205 -21.35 46.87 -4.73
CA GLY A 205 -20.20 47.43 -4.04
C GLY A 205 -20.49 48.83 -3.51
N ASP A 206 -20.44 48.97 -2.19
CA ASP A 206 -20.59 50.23 -1.49
C ASP A 206 -19.46 51.17 -1.94
N PRO A 207 -19.75 52.27 -2.67
CA PRO A 207 -18.71 53.19 -3.09
C PRO A 207 -18.24 53.98 -1.87
N LEU A 208 -17.15 53.49 -1.27
CA LEU A 208 -16.21 54.20 -0.39
C LEU A 208 -16.72 55.55 0.10
N SER A 209 -17.29 55.54 1.30
CA SER A 209 -17.46 56.74 2.11
C SER A 209 -16.07 57.32 2.42
N GLU A 210 -15.60 58.23 1.55
CA GLU A 210 -14.60 59.22 1.91
C GLU A 210 -15.20 60.14 2.98
N ARG A 211 -15.04 59.79 4.26
CA ARG A 211 -15.08 60.75 5.37
C ARG A 211 -14.54 60.13 6.65
N ASN A 212 -13.30 60.48 6.98
CA ASN A 212 -12.91 61.14 8.23
C ASN A 212 -11.44 60.86 8.54
N GLY A 213 -10.56 61.62 7.90
CA GLY A 213 -9.30 62.02 8.50
C GLY A 213 -9.48 63.41 9.07
N GLU A 214 -10.05 63.51 10.27
CA GLU A 214 -9.98 64.73 11.08
C GLU A 214 -8.54 64.87 11.60
N GLN A 215 -7.89 65.98 11.23
CA GLN A 215 -6.82 66.64 11.98
C GLN A 215 -7.21 68.10 12.17
#